data_AF-A0A523ALM2-F1
#
_entry.id   AF-A0A523ALM2-F1
#
_cell.length_a   1.000
_cell.length_b   1.000
_cell.length_c   1.000
_cell.angle_alpha   90.00
_cell.angle_beta   90.00
_cell.angle_gamma   90.00
#
_symmetry.space_group_name_H-M   'P 1'
#
loop_
_entity.id
_entity.type
_entity.pdbx_description
1 polymer ?
#
loop_
_entity_poly.entity_id
_entity_poly.type
_entity_poly.pdbx_seq_one_letter_code
_entity_poly.pdbx_strand_id
1 'polypeptide(L)'
;MRVEMVREMVRKMGIRPVSSSIGVNSKTVYKYNRGEAVPKDETLMKLLQVLKEKDPEAFWGYVGRLKEEFEKALLSLKEGEKAQSQEPPPPQEAAEGMELSRFEIYERLGVENPSERVRLARILSFLSNAREFKLEELVDRVMLPSGEVKEYLERMIQHGMLEKPERGIYRVRIRCKL
;
A
#
# COMPACT_ATOMS: atom_id res chain seq x y z
N MET A 1 3.13 0.05 -15.51
CA MET A 1 4.34 -0.76 -15.81
C MET A 1 4.12 -2.20 -16.23
N ARG A 2 3.78 -3.18 -15.38
CA ARG A 2 3.70 -4.60 -15.82
C ARG A 2 2.71 -4.83 -16.98
N VAL A 3 1.57 -4.13 -16.93
CA VAL A 3 0.57 -4.12 -18.02
C VAL A 3 1.11 -3.43 -19.26
N GLU A 4 1.95 -2.40 -19.11
CA GLU A 4 2.58 -1.68 -20.23
C GLU A 4 3.64 -2.54 -20.92
N MET A 5 4.48 -3.24 -20.16
CA MET A 5 5.44 -4.22 -20.70
C MET A 5 4.72 -5.26 -21.58
N VAL A 6 3.63 -5.81 -21.07
CA VAL A 6 2.81 -6.77 -21.81
C VAL A 6 2.12 -6.13 -23.00
N ARG A 7 1.66 -4.88 -22.88
CA ARG A 7 1.06 -4.13 -23.99
C ARG A 7 2.06 -3.91 -25.13
N GLU A 8 3.29 -3.52 -24.81
CA GLU A 8 4.36 -3.35 -25.79
C GLU A 8 4.76 -4.69 -26.43
N MET A 9 4.87 -5.75 -25.63
CA MET A 9 5.07 -7.10 -26.16
C MET A 9 3.97 -7.50 -27.14
N VAL A 10 2.70 -7.34 -26.76
CA VAL A 10 1.55 -7.72 -27.60
C VAL A 10 1.50 -6.89 -28.88
N ARG A 11 1.91 -5.61 -28.84
CA ARG A 11 2.06 -4.78 -30.05
C ARG A 11 3.18 -5.28 -30.96
N LYS A 12 4.31 -5.70 -30.40
CA LYS A 12 5.48 -6.20 -31.16
C LYS A 12 5.25 -7.60 -31.74
N MET A 13 4.68 -8.52 -30.95
CA MET A 13 4.52 -9.93 -31.31
C MET A 13 3.15 -10.28 -31.90
N GLY A 14 2.16 -9.41 -31.73
CA GLY A 14 0.79 -9.60 -32.18
C GLY A 14 -0.08 -10.42 -31.21
N ILE A 15 -1.39 -10.16 -31.24
CA ILE A 15 -2.36 -10.76 -30.30
C ILE A 15 -2.51 -12.28 -30.50
N ARG A 16 -2.62 -12.75 -31.74
CA ARG A 16 -2.84 -14.19 -32.05
C ARG A 16 -1.63 -15.07 -31.73
N PRO A 17 -0.39 -14.69 -32.09
CA PRO A 17 0.79 -15.48 -31.71
C PRO A 17 0.93 -15.59 -30.19
N VAL A 18 0.73 -14.48 -29.48
CA VAL A 18 0.82 -14.45 -28.01
C VAL A 18 -0.27 -15.30 -27.37
N SER A 19 -1.53 -15.18 -27.80
CA SER A 19 -2.64 -15.97 -27.24
C SER A 19 -2.44 -17.47 -27.43
N SER A 20 -1.88 -17.86 -28.58
CA SER A 20 -1.57 -19.26 -28.89
C SER A 20 -0.44 -19.80 -28.00
N SER A 21 0.59 -19.00 -27.72
CA SER A 21 1.72 -19.41 -26.87
C SER A 21 1.36 -19.60 -25.39
N ILE A 22 0.33 -18.94 -24.88
CA ILE A 22 -0.13 -19.08 -23.49
C ILE A 22 -1.41 -19.91 -23.33
N GLY A 23 -1.97 -20.43 -24.43
CA GLY A 23 -3.17 -21.26 -24.42
C GLY A 23 -4.43 -20.53 -23.95
N VAL A 24 -4.57 -19.23 -24.23
CA VAL A 24 -5.76 -18.45 -23.84
C VAL A 24 -6.49 -17.88 -25.06
N ASN A 25 -7.74 -17.47 -24.86
CA ASN A 25 -8.52 -16.79 -25.89
C ASN A 25 -7.87 -15.44 -26.26
N SER A 26 -7.81 -15.11 -27.55
CA SER A 26 -7.28 -13.82 -28.04
C SER A 26 -7.98 -12.60 -27.43
N LYS A 27 -9.26 -12.70 -27.04
CA LYS A 27 -9.97 -11.64 -26.29
C LYS A 27 -9.33 -11.35 -24.94
N THR A 28 -8.75 -12.35 -24.28
CA THR A 28 -8.04 -12.18 -23.01
C THR A 28 -6.78 -11.34 -23.22
N VAL A 29 -5.98 -11.66 -24.23
CA VAL A 29 -4.79 -10.87 -24.61
C VAL A 29 -5.17 -9.44 -25.07
N TYR A 30 -6.33 -9.30 -25.72
CA TYR A 30 -6.85 -7.99 -26.14
C TYR A 30 -7.11 -7.04 -24.96
N LYS A 31 -7.62 -7.54 -23.83
CA LYS A 31 -7.81 -6.75 -22.60
C LYS A 31 -6.50 -6.17 -22.06
N TYR A 32 -5.42 -6.96 -22.09
CA TYR A 32 -4.08 -6.48 -21.72
C TYR A 32 -3.57 -5.41 -22.69
N ASN A 33 -3.80 -5.57 -24.00
CA ASN A 33 -3.43 -4.55 -24.98
C ASN A 33 -4.20 -3.23 -24.81
N ARG A 34 -5.43 -3.27 -24.29
CA ARG A 34 -6.23 -2.07 -23.99
C ARG A 34 -5.93 -1.45 -22.62
N GLY A 35 -5.19 -2.14 -21.76
CA GLY A 35 -4.95 -1.71 -20.38
C GLY A 35 -6.14 -1.93 -19.45
N GLU A 36 -7.12 -2.72 -19.87
CA GLU A 36 -8.33 -3.05 -19.09
C GLU A 36 -8.12 -4.23 -18.13
N ALA A 37 -6.92 -4.84 -18.15
CA ALA A 37 -6.62 -6.06 -17.44
C ALA A 37 -6.13 -5.82 -16.00
N VAL A 38 -6.54 -6.71 -15.09
CA VAL A 38 -6.12 -6.67 -13.69
C VAL A 38 -4.72 -7.30 -13.54
N PRO A 39 -3.73 -6.59 -12.96
CA PRO A 39 -2.33 -7.02 -12.94
C PRO A 39 -1.99 -8.14 -11.95
N LYS A 40 -2.99 -8.82 -11.39
CA LYS A 40 -2.82 -9.93 -10.43
C LYS A 40 -3.25 -11.29 -10.98
N ASP A 41 -3.71 -11.34 -12.22
CA ASP A 41 -4.21 -12.57 -12.82
C ASP A 41 -3.09 -13.48 -13.34
N GLU A 42 -3.32 -14.79 -13.33
CA GLU A 42 -2.40 -15.85 -13.79
C GLU A 42 -1.98 -15.62 -15.25
N THR A 43 -2.90 -15.08 -16.05
CA THR A 43 -2.65 -14.70 -17.45
C THR A 43 -1.48 -13.73 -17.59
N LEU A 44 -1.32 -12.77 -16.66
CA LEU A 44 -0.22 -11.83 -16.70
C LEU A 44 1.13 -12.54 -16.53
N MET A 45 1.19 -13.53 -15.63
CA MET A 45 2.42 -14.30 -15.40
C MET A 45 2.81 -15.09 -16.64
N LYS A 46 1.83 -15.75 -17.29
CA LYS A 46 2.06 -16.48 -18.55
C LYS A 46 2.54 -15.55 -19.68
N LEU A 47 1.99 -14.34 -19.77
CA LEU A 47 2.41 -13.34 -20.76
C LEU A 47 3.86 -12.87 -20.53
N LEU A 48 4.24 -12.61 -19.27
CA LEU A 48 5.61 -12.23 -18.92
C LEU A 48 6.59 -13.38 -19.12
N GLN A 49 6.17 -14.63 -18.89
CA GLN A 49 6.97 -15.81 -19.18
C GLN A 49 7.26 -15.94 -20.68
N VAL A 50 6.25 -15.74 -21.53
CA VAL A 50 6.45 -15.72 -22.99
C VAL A 50 7.40 -14.60 -23.42
N LEU A 51 7.30 -13.42 -22.81
CA LEU A 51 8.25 -12.34 -23.07
C LEU A 51 9.69 -12.76 -22.73
N LYS A 52 9.89 -13.35 -21.55
CA LYS A 52 11.19 -13.81 -21.07
C LYS A 52 11.79 -14.89 -21.99
N GLU A 53 10.97 -15.78 -22.52
CA GLU A 53 11.42 -16.87 -23.40
C GLU A 53 11.71 -16.42 -24.83
N LYS A 54 10.88 -15.51 -25.38
CA LYS A 54 10.98 -15.11 -26.80
C LYS A 54 11.82 -13.87 -27.03
N ASP A 55 11.95 -13.00 -26.04
CA ASP A 55 12.73 -11.75 -26.13
C ASP A 55 13.34 -11.42 -24.74
N PRO A 56 14.36 -12.19 -24.32
CA PRO A 56 14.95 -12.05 -22.99
C PRO A 56 15.65 -10.70 -22.81
N GLU A 57 16.24 -10.13 -23.86
CA GLU A 57 16.85 -8.80 -23.79
C GLU A 57 15.81 -7.73 -23.50
N ALA A 58 14.66 -7.73 -24.21
CA ALA A 58 13.58 -6.80 -23.92
C ALA A 58 13.05 -7.00 -22.49
N PHE A 59 12.84 -8.25 -22.07
CA PHE A 59 12.38 -8.58 -20.71
C PHE A 59 13.30 -7.96 -19.64
N TRP A 60 14.61 -8.23 -19.72
CA TRP A 60 15.56 -7.69 -18.76
C TRP A 60 15.74 -6.18 -18.87
N GLY A 61 15.61 -5.60 -20.06
CA GLY A 61 15.58 -4.14 -20.24
C GLY A 61 14.40 -3.48 -19.52
N TYR A 62 13.21 -4.10 -19.53
CA TYR A 62 12.08 -3.61 -18.73
C TYR A 62 12.29 -3.78 -17.22
N VAL A 63 12.89 -4.89 -16.78
CA VAL A 63 13.24 -5.12 -15.37
C VAL A 63 14.29 -4.11 -14.89
N GLY A 64 15.28 -3.80 -15.73
CA GLY A 64 16.29 -2.77 -15.47
C GLY A 64 15.64 -1.40 -15.26
N ARG A 65 14.77 -0.97 -16.19
CA ARG A 65 14.00 0.26 -16.05
C ARG A 65 13.13 0.29 -14.79
N LEU A 66 12.49 -0.83 -14.44
CA LEU A 66 11.71 -0.94 -13.19
C LEU A 66 12.59 -0.71 -11.97
N LYS A 67 13.79 -1.31 -11.96
CA LYS A 67 14.74 -1.17 -10.88
C LYS A 67 15.24 0.27 -10.78
N GLU A 68 15.58 0.90 -11.89
CA GLU A 68 16.02 2.31 -11.93
C GLU A 68 14.92 3.26 -11.45
N GLU A 69 13.68 3.10 -11.93
CA GLU A 69 12.55 3.92 -11.47
C GLU A 69 12.28 3.73 -9.97
N PHE A 70 12.40 2.49 -9.48
CA PHE A 70 12.24 2.18 -8.06
C PHE A 70 13.37 2.79 -7.22
N GLU A 71 14.63 2.64 -7.64
CA GLU A 71 15.78 3.26 -6.98
C GLU A 71 15.68 4.77 -6.98
N LYS A 72 15.24 5.38 -8.09
CA LYS A 72 14.99 6.81 -8.18
C LYS A 72 13.88 7.24 -7.22
N ALA A 73 12.78 6.50 -7.13
CA ALA A 73 11.71 6.78 -6.17
C ALA A 73 12.20 6.65 -4.72
N LEU A 74 13.02 5.66 -4.40
CA LEU A 74 13.65 5.51 -3.08
C LEU A 74 14.60 6.65 -2.74
N LEU A 75 15.39 7.12 -3.72
CA LEU A 75 16.27 8.27 -3.53
C LEU A 75 15.46 9.56 -3.33
N SER A 76 14.39 9.77 -4.11
CA SER A 76 13.48 10.90 -3.90
C SER A 76 12.77 10.86 -2.54
N LEU A 77 12.47 9.67 -2.01
CA LEU A 77 11.96 9.51 -0.63
C LEU A 77 13.02 9.91 0.41
N LYS A 78 14.28 9.49 0.24
CA LYS A 78 15.40 9.87 1.13
C LYS A 78 15.77 11.35 1.06
N GLU A 79 15.62 11.97 -0.11
CA GLU A 79 15.84 13.41 -0.28
C GLU A 79 14.65 14.23 0.21
N GLY A 80 13.42 13.70 0.14
CA GLY A 80 12.22 14.27 0.75
C GLY A 80 12.28 14.35 2.28
N GLU A 81 12.96 13.40 2.94
CA GLU A 81 13.25 13.48 4.39
C GLU A 81 14.30 14.55 4.73
N LYS A 82 15.15 14.96 3.78
CA LYS A 82 16.10 16.07 3.97
C LYS A 82 15.54 17.43 3.55
N ALA A 83 14.51 17.47 2.70
CA ALA A 83 13.95 18.70 2.14
C ALA A 83 12.74 19.27 2.91
N GLN A 84 12.23 18.60 3.95
CA GLN A 84 11.19 19.14 4.85
C GLN A 84 11.73 19.81 6.13
N SER A 85 13.02 20.18 6.15
CA SER A 85 13.63 20.90 7.28
C SER A 85 13.82 22.39 7.01
N GLN A 86 12.89 23.08 6.34
CA GLN A 86 12.86 24.55 6.31
C GLN A 86 11.42 25.09 6.22
N GLU A 87 10.73 25.12 7.36
CA GLU A 87 10.01 26.30 7.87
C GLU A 87 9.58 25.99 9.31
N PRO A 88 9.93 26.81 10.32
CA PRO A 88 9.55 26.56 11.70
C PRO A 88 8.09 26.99 11.95
N PRO A 89 7.19 26.11 12.39
CA PRO A 89 6.01 26.54 13.12
C PRO A 89 6.39 26.83 14.59
N PRO A 90 5.63 27.69 15.28
CA PRO A 90 6.01 28.27 16.56
C PRO A 90 6.15 27.22 17.69
N PRO A 91 6.92 27.55 18.75
CA PRO A 91 7.21 26.63 19.83
C PRO A 91 5.97 26.44 20.70
N GLN A 92 5.30 25.29 20.58
CA GLN A 92 4.31 24.85 21.56
C GLN A 92 4.47 23.36 21.87
N GLU A 93 5.17 23.16 22.99
CA GLU A 93 4.99 22.13 24.01
C GLU A 93 5.14 20.65 23.61
N ALA A 94 6.15 20.06 24.23
CA ALA A 94 6.39 18.63 24.34
C ALA A 94 5.11 17.89 24.75
N ALA A 95 4.64 17.02 23.86
CA ALA A 95 3.81 15.88 24.24
C ALA A 95 4.40 14.67 23.52
N GLU A 96 4.99 13.80 24.32
CA GLU A 96 5.66 12.54 23.98
C GLU A 96 4.73 11.64 23.14
N GLY A 97 4.77 11.81 21.83
CA GLY A 97 4.08 10.94 20.88
C GLY A 97 5.11 10.07 20.17
N MET A 98 4.94 8.75 20.21
CA MET A 98 5.80 7.84 19.45
C MET A 98 5.48 8.02 17.96
N GLU A 99 6.43 8.53 17.16
CA GLU A 99 6.27 8.55 15.70
C GLU A 99 6.38 7.12 15.19
N LEU A 100 5.33 6.62 14.55
CA LEU A 100 5.29 5.28 13.97
C LEU A 100 4.72 5.34 12.56
N SER A 101 5.37 4.66 11.61
CA SER A 101 4.81 4.41 10.29
C SER A 101 3.66 3.40 10.36
N ARG A 102 2.76 3.44 9.37
CA ARG A 102 1.70 2.43 9.24
C ARG A 102 2.25 1.01 9.22
N PHE A 103 3.40 0.80 8.59
CA PHE A 103 4.04 -0.51 8.48
C PHE A 103 4.52 -1.02 9.85
N GLU A 104 5.20 -0.18 10.63
CA GLU A 104 5.64 -0.53 11.99
C GLU A 104 4.46 -0.85 12.91
N ILE A 105 3.33 -0.17 12.72
CA ILE A 105 2.10 -0.48 13.46
C ILE A 105 1.56 -1.85 13.07
N TYR A 106 1.56 -2.19 11.77
CA TYR A 106 1.13 -3.52 11.32
C TYR A 106 2.02 -4.63 11.88
N GLU A 107 3.34 -4.43 11.88
CA GLU A 107 4.27 -5.41 12.44
C GLU A 107 4.09 -5.57 13.96
N ARG A 108 3.98 -4.47 14.71
CA ARG A 108 3.78 -4.52 16.16
C ARG A 108 2.46 -5.19 16.54
N LEU A 109 1.41 -5.00 15.75
CA LEU A 109 0.10 -5.61 15.98
C LEU A 109 -0.03 -7.02 15.38
N GLY A 110 1.02 -7.56 14.75
CA GLY A 110 1.03 -8.90 14.13
C GLY A 110 0.12 -9.02 12.91
N VAL A 111 -0.16 -7.91 12.21
CA VAL A 111 -1.12 -7.86 11.11
C VAL A 111 -0.45 -8.21 9.77
N GLU A 112 -0.49 -9.48 9.43
CA GLU A 112 0.05 -10.02 8.18
C GLU A 112 -0.97 -10.00 7.04
N ASN A 113 -2.26 -10.15 7.35
CA ASN A 113 -3.31 -10.30 6.36
C ASN A 113 -3.64 -8.97 5.65
N PRO A 114 -3.60 -8.90 4.30
CA PRO A 114 -3.92 -7.68 3.55
C PRO A 114 -5.30 -7.08 3.86
N SER A 115 -6.33 -7.91 4.08
CA SER A 115 -7.68 -7.43 4.43
C SER A 115 -7.72 -6.81 5.82
N GLU A 116 -6.92 -7.31 6.75
CA GLU A 116 -6.78 -6.78 8.10
C GLU A 116 -6.02 -5.44 8.08
N ARG A 117 -4.99 -5.31 7.24
CA ARG A 117 -4.27 -4.04 7.02
C ARG A 117 -5.19 -2.94 6.48
N VAL A 118 -6.11 -3.25 5.58
CA VAL A 118 -7.07 -2.26 5.05
C VAL A 118 -8.01 -1.75 6.14
N ARG A 119 -8.49 -2.64 7.01
CA ARG A 119 -9.39 -2.28 8.12
C ARG A 119 -8.66 -1.42 9.16
N LEU A 120 -7.46 -1.83 9.54
CA LEU A 120 -6.60 -1.06 10.44
C LEU A 120 -6.16 0.28 9.83
N ALA A 121 -5.90 0.36 8.52
CA ALA A 121 -5.58 1.62 7.85
C ALA A 121 -6.67 2.68 7.98
N ARG A 122 -7.95 2.27 8.02
CA ARG A 122 -9.08 3.18 8.25
C ARG A 122 -9.03 3.76 9.67
N ILE A 123 -8.80 2.90 10.66
CA ILE A 123 -8.62 3.31 12.06
C ILE A 123 -7.43 4.27 12.18
N LEU A 124 -6.28 3.93 11.60
CA LEU A 124 -5.08 4.77 11.65
C LEU A 124 -5.28 6.13 10.97
N SER A 125 -6.05 6.19 9.88
CA SER A 125 -6.36 7.45 9.20
C SER A 125 -7.29 8.35 10.01
N PHE A 126 -8.13 7.77 10.87
CA PHE A 126 -8.86 8.53 11.87
C PHE A 126 -7.92 9.04 12.96
N LEU A 127 -7.10 8.16 13.53
CA LEU A 127 -6.18 8.48 14.63
C LEU A 127 -5.09 9.49 14.24
N SER A 128 -4.70 9.58 12.96
CA SER A 128 -3.75 10.61 12.50
C SER A 128 -4.28 12.03 12.65
N ASN A 129 -5.60 12.20 12.72
CA ASN A 129 -6.27 13.50 12.79
C ASN A 129 -6.91 13.78 14.15
N ALA A 130 -6.92 12.80 15.07
CA ALA A 130 -7.57 12.90 16.37
C ALA A 130 -6.55 12.71 17.50
N ARG A 131 -6.49 13.66 18.44
CA ARG A 131 -5.71 13.50 19.69
C ARG A 131 -6.48 12.71 20.75
N GLU A 132 -7.80 12.90 20.76
CA GLU A 132 -8.73 12.26 21.68
C GLU A 132 -10.00 11.91 20.91
N PHE A 133 -10.65 10.80 21.25
CA PHE A 133 -11.87 10.37 20.58
C PHE A 133 -12.75 9.49 21.48
N LYS A 134 -14.03 9.43 21.14
CA LYS A 134 -14.98 8.46 21.72
C LYS A 134 -15.13 7.26 20.79
N LEU A 135 -15.42 6.09 21.35
CA LEU A 135 -15.57 4.87 20.57
C LEU A 135 -16.65 5.01 19.49
N GLU A 136 -17.77 5.64 19.83
CA GLU A 136 -18.91 5.82 18.93
C GLU A 136 -18.51 6.65 17.70
N GLU A 137 -17.76 7.74 17.91
CA GLU A 137 -17.26 8.59 16.82
C GLU A 137 -16.33 7.80 15.89
N LEU A 138 -15.44 6.98 16.45
CA LEU A 138 -14.56 6.15 15.65
C LEU A 138 -15.35 5.14 14.82
N VAL A 139 -16.26 4.40 15.45
CA VAL A 139 -17.08 3.36 14.80
C VAL A 139 -17.87 3.94 13.63
N ASP A 140 -18.51 5.10 13.84
CA ASP A 140 -19.28 5.79 12.80
C ASP A 140 -18.39 6.21 11.60
N ARG A 141 -17.16 6.67 11.86
CA ARG A 141 -16.25 7.11 10.81
C ARG A 141 -15.57 5.98 10.04
N VAL A 142 -15.17 4.91 10.72
CA VAL A 142 -14.45 3.80 10.06
C VAL A 142 -15.38 2.80 9.37
N MET A 143 -16.69 2.87 9.67
CA MET A 143 -17.72 1.95 9.17
C MET A 143 -17.34 0.48 9.40
N LEU A 144 -16.79 0.18 10.59
CA LEU A 144 -16.41 -1.15 11.02
C LEU A 144 -17.29 -1.60 12.20
N PRO A 145 -17.53 -2.91 12.38
CA PRO A 145 -18.27 -3.41 13.53
C PRO A 145 -17.62 -2.97 14.85
N SER A 146 -18.43 -2.55 15.82
CA SER A 146 -17.92 -2.02 17.11
C SER A 146 -17.07 -3.03 17.88
N GLY A 147 -17.40 -4.32 17.81
CA GLY A 147 -16.59 -5.39 18.41
C GLY A 147 -15.19 -5.47 17.79
N GLU A 148 -15.10 -5.37 16.47
CA GLU A 148 -13.82 -5.41 15.75
C GLU A 148 -12.96 -4.18 16.04
N VAL A 149 -13.58 -2.99 16.10
CA VAL A 149 -12.88 -1.76 16.48
C VAL A 149 -12.31 -1.88 17.89
N LYS A 150 -13.08 -2.41 18.85
CA LYS A 150 -12.60 -2.63 20.22
C LYS A 150 -11.39 -3.55 20.27
N GLU A 151 -11.38 -4.65 19.52
CA GLU A 151 -10.23 -5.56 19.45
C GLU A 151 -8.96 -4.84 18.98
N TYR A 152 -9.05 -4.01 17.94
CA TYR A 152 -7.90 -3.21 17.49
C TYR A 152 -7.46 -2.20 18.54
N LEU A 153 -8.39 -1.50 19.18
CA LEU A 153 -8.06 -0.52 20.22
C LEU A 153 -7.38 -1.19 21.43
N GLU A 154 -7.84 -2.37 21.84
CA GLU A 154 -7.24 -3.12 22.94
C GLU A 154 -5.79 -3.53 22.62
N ARG A 155 -5.55 -4.05 21.41
CA ARG A 155 -4.17 -4.36 20.97
C ARG A 155 -3.32 -3.09 20.94
N MET A 156 -3.85 -1.98 20.42
CA MET A 156 -3.13 -0.70 20.39
C MET A 156 -2.81 -0.17 21.79
N ILE A 157 -3.68 -0.37 22.78
CA ILE A 157 -3.41 -0.04 24.19
C ILE A 157 -2.28 -0.93 24.75
N GLN A 158 -2.29 -2.24 24.47
CA GLN A 158 -1.25 -3.17 24.92
C GLN A 158 0.14 -2.79 24.40
N HIS A 159 0.21 -2.26 23.18
CA HIS A 159 1.45 -1.79 22.57
C HIS A 159 1.78 -0.32 22.87
N GLY A 160 1.05 0.32 23.81
CA GLY A 160 1.29 1.69 24.26
C GLY A 160 0.96 2.77 23.22
N MET A 161 0.22 2.42 22.16
CA MET A 161 -0.14 3.34 21.08
C MET A 161 -1.34 4.22 21.45
N LEU A 162 -2.18 3.73 22.35
CA LEU A 162 -3.34 4.42 22.90
C LEU A 162 -3.32 4.32 24.43
N GLU A 163 -3.86 5.33 25.09
CA GLU A 163 -4.19 5.22 26.50
C GLU A 163 -5.57 4.58 26.69
N LYS A 164 -5.75 3.92 27.84
CA LYS A 164 -7.06 3.44 28.25
C LYS A 164 -8.04 4.62 28.33
N PRO A 165 -9.31 4.39 27.99
CA PRO A 165 -10.28 5.45 28.01
C PRO A 165 -10.49 5.99 29.43
N GLU A 166 -10.21 7.26 29.64
CA GLU A 166 -10.56 7.95 30.88
C GLU A 166 -11.92 8.62 30.66
N ARG A 167 -12.93 8.23 31.46
CA ARG A 167 -14.33 8.68 31.28
C ARG A 167 -14.92 8.43 29.87
N GLY A 168 -14.47 7.36 29.20
CA GLY A 168 -14.94 6.97 27.87
C GLY A 168 -14.25 7.69 26.70
N ILE A 169 -13.18 8.45 26.96
CA ILE A 169 -12.40 9.15 25.95
C ILE A 169 -11.03 8.48 25.83
N TYR A 170 -10.72 7.96 24.65
CA TYR A 170 -9.42 7.41 24.31
C TYR A 170 -8.46 8.54 23.94
N ARG A 171 -7.21 8.48 24.44
CA ARG A 171 -6.15 9.42 24.08
C ARG A 171 -5.11 8.74 23.20
N VAL A 172 -4.74 9.40 22.11
CA VAL A 172 -3.80 8.88 21.11
C VAL A 172 -2.38 9.25 21.49
N ARG A 173 -1.48 8.25 21.60
CA ARG A 173 -0.05 8.45 21.90
C ARG A 173 0.86 8.31 20.68
N ILE A 174 0.31 8.01 19.51
CA ILE A 174 1.07 7.85 18.28
C ILE A 174 0.85 9.01 17.33
N ARG A 175 1.89 9.38 16.61
CA ARG A 175 1.77 10.18 15.39
C ARG A 175 2.01 9.27 14.20
N CYS A 176 0.95 8.95 13.47
CA CYS A 176 1.05 8.09 12.31
C CYS A 176 1.48 8.91 11.09
N LYS A 177 2.69 8.66 10.56
CA LYS A 177 3.09 9.20 9.26
C LYS A 177 2.31 8.45 8.17
N LEU A 178 1.50 9.19 7.41
CA LEU A 178 0.58 8.65 6.39
C LEU A 178 1.29 8.19 5.13
#